data_AF-A0A151JMR9-F1
#
_entry.id   AF-A0A151JMR9-F1
#
_cell.length_a   1.000
_cell.length_b   1.000
_cell.length_c   1.000
_cell.angle_alpha   90.00
_cell.angle_beta   90.00
_cell.angle_gamma   90.00
#
_symmetry.space_group_name_H-M   'P 1'
#
loop_
_entity.id
_entity.type
_entity.pdbx_description
1 polymer ?
#
loop_
_entity_poly.entity_id
_entity_poly.type
_entity_poly.pdbx_seq_one_letter_code
_entity_poly.pdbx_strand_id
1 'polypeptide(L)'
;MVNTNIVSPGYYYHFGLSNNCIEILLSRCSFQNLHFIEVNINIDSLPLCKSSSSQVYPILCNLVENYNEVDIVGIYHGYEKPADANVFLQPFTEEAKNLTLHGIKLKDHIYSFKIRSFICDVPAKTFITYTKGHSGYYSCSKCTVKDDFRLKLQEDHHTGTSILESIPNINMVTKCASLPMHLIFLGIVKKIVVSLWYCGKPKTKLSFRQMSIISKLLINQRENISSEFNRKSRSLFESKRWEATEFRTFLLYTGRVVLKSIINYDQYLNFLTLHVAITILSNSKHMKQHLDYSKSLLQYFVETFIILYGKENASHNLHHLLHICDDVEKFGTLQEFSAFPFENHLQYLLKMIRKNNKELEQIVSRITERNYCINHNLKIRNNEPKFLNPHFNGPLINSHNCNQFSKVVFKQFILKQCEPDNCCSLKDESIIVIKNFIVNEDGPVVIGNKYKTLTDFYTVPCKLQSSKLDIYLVSDVGNLESWDLEQIANKCIKLKFENKYVVFPLLYSE
;
A
#
# COMPACT_ATOMS: atom_id res chain seq x y z
N MET A 1 14.71 -25.70 -24.40
CA MET A 1 14.77 -24.23 -24.63
C MET A 1 13.44 -23.65 -24.21
N VAL A 2 13.46 -22.50 -23.54
CA VAL A 2 12.21 -21.76 -23.26
C VAL A 2 11.77 -21.13 -24.59
N ASN A 3 10.55 -21.41 -25.03
CA ASN A 3 10.02 -20.81 -26.26
C ASN A 3 9.60 -19.37 -25.97
N THR A 4 10.32 -18.38 -26.50
CA THR A 4 10.08 -16.95 -26.28
C THR A 4 9.64 -16.29 -27.58
N ASN A 5 8.81 -15.26 -27.46
CA ASN A 5 8.38 -14.43 -28.58
C ASN A 5 9.37 -13.26 -28.74
N ILE A 6 9.68 -12.89 -29.98
CA ILE A 6 10.49 -11.71 -30.26
C ILE A 6 9.61 -10.47 -30.08
N VAL A 7 10.01 -9.56 -29.21
CA VAL A 7 9.39 -8.23 -29.04
C VAL A 7 10.53 -7.24 -29.15
N SER A 8 10.66 -6.57 -30.29
CA SER A 8 11.84 -5.75 -30.57
C SER A 8 12.10 -4.70 -29.47
N PRO A 9 13.36 -4.53 -29.02
CA PRO A 9 14.59 -5.22 -29.45
C PRO A 9 14.97 -6.47 -28.62
N GLY A 10 14.07 -6.99 -27.79
CA GLY A 10 14.32 -8.10 -26.88
C GLY A 10 13.37 -9.29 -27.07
N TYR A 11 13.12 -9.99 -25.97
CA TYR A 11 12.35 -11.23 -25.94
C TYR A 11 11.28 -11.17 -24.86
N TYR A 12 10.15 -11.79 -25.12
CA TYR A 12 9.00 -11.86 -24.25
C TYR A 12 8.59 -13.30 -23.99
N TYR A 13 8.19 -13.59 -22.76
CA TYR A 13 7.55 -14.84 -22.40
C TYR A 13 6.18 -14.57 -21.78
N HIS A 14 5.17 -15.31 -22.24
CA HIS A 14 3.80 -15.23 -21.75
C HIS A 14 3.49 -16.45 -20.88
N PHE A 15 3.17 -16.23 -19.60
CA PHE A 15 2.76 -17.30 -18.69
C PHE A 15 1.25 -17.60 -18.77
N GLY A 16 0.46 -16.59 -19.15
CA GLY A 16 -1.01 -16.66 -19.13
C GLY A 16 -1.62 -15.96 -17.91
N LEU A 17 -2.70 -15.25 -18.13
CA LEU A 17 -3.50 -14.54 -17.13
C LEU A 17 -4.48 -15.50 -16.46
N SER A 18 -5.24 -16.28 -17.22
CA SER A 18 -6.17 -17.28 -16.70
C SER A 18 -5.43 -18.47 -16.14
N ASN A 19 -4.73 -19.18 -17.04
CA ASN A 19 -3.97 -20.37 -16.70
C ASN A 19 -2.67 -19.95 -16.03
N ASN A 20 -2.32 -20.58 -14.91
CA ASN A 20 -1.20 -20.22 -14.04
C ASN A 20 -1.43 -18.98 -13.17
N CYS A 21 -1.63 -17.78 -13.71
CA CYS A 21 -1.62 -16.58 -12.86
C CYS A 21 -2.82 -16.52 -11.92
N ILE A 22 -4.04 -16.39 -12.46
CA ILE A 22 -5.26 -16.33 -11.65
C ILE A 22 -5.44 -17.62 -10.86
N GLU A 23 -5.37 -18.81 -11.49
CA GLU A 23 -5.53 -20.10 -10.79
C GLU A 23 -4.63 -20.24 -9.54
N ILE A 24 -3.35 -19.86 -9.65
CA ILE A 24 -2.42 -19.88 -8.51
C ILE A 24 -2.83 -18.86 -7.45
N LEU A 25 -3.23 -17.65 -7.83
CA LEU A 25 -3.70 -16.65 -6.88
C LEU A 25 -4.96 -17.14 -6.13
N LEU A 26 -5.91 -17.76 -6.82
CA LEU A 26 -7.12 -18.31 -6.21
C LEU A 26 -6.79 -19.46 -5.25
N SER A 27 -5.78 -20.28 -5.56
CA SER A 27 -5.32 -21.36 -4.65
C SER A 27 -4.81 -20.85 -3.29
N ARG A 28 -4.38 -19.58 -3.24
CA ARG A 28 -3.89 -18.92 -2.02
C ARG A 28 -4.98 -18.14 -1.29
N CYS A 29 -6.21 -18.12 -1.80
CA CYS A 29 -7.33 -17.38 -1.24
C CYS A 29 -8.38 -18.33 -0.65
N SER A 30 -9.05 -17.89 0.41
CA SER A 30 -10.22 -18.56 0.97
C SER A 30 -11.43 -18.23 0.08
N PHE A 31 -11.79 -19.16 -0.79
CA PHE A 31 -12.88 -19.02 -1.76
C PHE A 31 -14.24 -19.29 -1.11
N GLN A 32 -14.98 -18.23 -0.76
CA GLN A 32 -16.40 -18.36 -0.40
C GLN A 32 -17.19 -17.23 -1.08
N ASN A 33 -18.11 -17.60 -1.98
CA ASN A 33 -19.16 -16.74 -2.55
C ASN A 33 -18.74 -15.59 -3.49
N LEU A 34 -17.84 -15.83 -4.45
CA LEU A 34 -17.62 -14.89 -5.55
C LEU A 34 -18.49 -15.21 -6.78
N HIS A 35 -19.25 -14.23 -7.26
CA HIS A 35 -19.93 -14.30 -8.56
C HIS A 35 -19.03 -13.81 -9.72
N PHE A 36 -17.95 -13.09 -9.42
CA PHE A 36 -17.03 -12.53 -10.40
C PHE A 36 -15.59 -12.49 -9.87
N ILE A 37 -14.61 -12.54 -10.78
CA ILE A 37 -13.18 -12.42 -10.50
C ILE A 37 -12.74 -11.05 -10.99
N GLU A 38 -12.17 -10.27 -10.07
CA GLU A 38 -11.68 -8.94 -10.35
C GLU A 38 -10.18 -8.83 -10.03
N VAL A 39 -9.41 -8.30 -10.99
CA VAL A 39 -7.93 -8.23 -10.91
C VAL A 39 -7.42 -6.80 -11.03
N ASN A 40 -6.26 -6.53 -10.42
CA ASN A 40 -5.45 -5.36 -10.77
C ASN A 40 -4.21 -5.82 -11.55
N ILE A 41 -3.84 -5.05 -12.56
CA ILE A 41 -2.71 -5.33 -13.44
C ILE A 41 -1.63 -4.28 -13.19
N ASN A 42 -0.40 -4.72 -12.99
CA ASN A 42 0.76 -3.84 -12.86
C ASN A 42 1.73 -4.08 -14.01
N ILE A 43 2.26 -2.97 -14.52
CA ILE A 43 3.27 -2.96 -15.58
C ILE A 43 4.25 -1.86 -15.18
N ASP A 44 5.45 -2.25 -14.78
CA ASP A 44 6.53 -1.34 -14.41
C ASP A 44 7.86 -1.85 -14.99
N SER A 45 8.82 -0.93 -15.18
CA SER A 45 10.17 -1.29 -15.61
C SER A 45 11.02 -1.66 -14.41
N LEU A 46 11.83 -2.72 -14.53
CA LEU A 46 12.77 -3.13 -13.50
C LEU A 46 14.18 -3.32 -14.08
N PRO A 47 15.15 -2.46 -13.73
CA PRO A 47 16.54 -2.69 -14.10
C PRO A 47 17.09 -3.91 -13.37
N LEU A 48 17.72 -4.84 -14.10
CA LEU A 48 18.28 -6.06 -13.53
C LEU A 48 19.67 -5.83 -12.91
N CYS A 49 20.43 -4.89 -13.45
CA CYS A 49 21.78 -4.56 -13.01
C CYS A 49 21.98 -3.04 -13.05
N LYS A 50 22.77 -2.50 -12.12
CA LYS A 50 23.12 -1.06 -12.11
C LYS A 50 24.18 -0.69 -13.14
N SER A 51 24.96 -1.66 -13.61
CA SER A 51 26.11 -1.49 -14.50
C SER A 51 25.86 -1.92 -15.95
N SER A 52 24.67 -2.43 -16.26
CA SER A 52 24.25 -2.75 -17.63
C SER A 52 22.87 -2.18 -17.90
N SER A 53 22.50 -2.01 -19.17
CA SER A 53 21.15 -1.58 -19.57
C SER A 53 20.11 -2.72 -19.54
N SER A 54 20.49 -3.89 -19.01
CA SER A 54 19.62 -5.07 -18.90
C SER A 54 18.42 -4.77 -18.00
N GLN A 55 17.21 -4.92 -18.53
CA GLN A 55 15.96 -4.56 -17.88
C GLN A 55 14.86 -5.55 -18.22
N VAL A 56 13.88 -5.67 -17.32
CA VAL A 56 12.67 -6.44 -17.55
C VAL A 56 11.43 -5.57 -17.41
N TYR A 57 10.40 -5.94 -18.17
CA TYR A 57 9.08 -5.34 -18.11
C TYR A 57 8.07 -6.46 -17.85
N PRO A 58 7.83 -6.82 -16.58
CA PRO A 58 6.81 -7.78 -16.23
C PRO A 58 5.40 -7.17 -16.32
N ILE A 59 4.45 -8.02 -16.68
CA ILE A 59 3.02 -7.81 -16.50
C ILE A 59 2.65 -8.66 -15.30
N LEU A 60 2.30 -8.01 -14.18
CA LEU A 60 1.95 -8.63 -12.92
C LEU A 60 0.45 -8.49 -12.65
N CYS A 61 -0.09 -9.39 -11.83
CA CYS A 61 -1.50 -9.41 -11.49
C CYS A 61 -1.69 -9.77 -10.02
N ASN A 62 -2.70 -9.16 -9.39
CA ASN A 62 -3.25 -9.60 -8.11
C ASN A 62 -4.78 -9.66 -8.17
N LEU A 63 -5.37 -10.37 -7.22
CA LEU A 63 -6.81 -10.39 -7.02
C LEU A 63 -7.22 -9.25 -6.08
N VAL A 64 -8.33 -8.60 -6.35
CA VAL A 64 -8.85 -7.53 -5.47
C VAL A 64 -9.09 -8.03 -4.04
N GLU A 65 -9.57 -9.25 -3.88
CA GLU A 65 -9.82 -9.87 -2.56
C GLU A 65 -8.55 -10.15 -1.75
N ASN A 66 -7.40 -10.24 -2.43
CA ASN A 66 -6.12 -10.54 -1.80
C ASN A 66 -4.98 -9.80 -2.53
N TYR A 67 -5.07 -8.47 -2.51
CA TYR A 67 -4.17 -7.59 -3.26
C TYR A 67 -2.69 -7.67 -2.83
N ASN A 68 -2.38 -8.33 -1.70
CA ASN A 68 -1.01 -8.55 -1.24
C ASN A 68 -0.31 -9.72 -1.96
N GLU A 69 -1.08 -10.66 -2.52
CA GLU A 69 -0.52 -11.77 -3.29
C GLU A 69 -0.47 -11.40 -4.76
N VAL A 70 0.74 -11.37 -5.32
CA VAL A 70 1.02 -11.00 -6.70
C VAL A 70 1.59 -12.21 -7.43
N ASP A 71 1.19 -12.38 -8.68
CA ASP A 71 1.78 -13.34 -9.59
C ASP A 71 2.01 -12.74 -10.99
N ILE A 72 2.75 -13.46 -11.84
CA ILE A 72 3.19 -12.97 -13.14
C ILE A 72 2.29 -13.48 -14.27
N VAL A 73 2.02 -12.60 -15.24
CA VAL A 73 1.25 -12.91 -16.46
C VAL A 73 2.17 -13.03 -17.66
N GLY A 74 3.18 -12.17 -17.72
CA GLY A 74 4.19 -12.19 -18.77
C GLY A 74 5.39 -11.34 -18.39
N ILE A 75 6.49 -11.53 -19.09
CA ILE A 75 7.72 -10.79 -18.83
C ILE A 75 8.51 -10.59 -20.12
N TYR A 76 8.86 -9.34 -20.37
CA TYR A 76 9.83 -8.97 -21.38
C TYR A 76 11.21 -8.80 -20.75
N HIS A 77 12.26 -9.15 -21.49
CA HIS A 77 13.65 -8.85 -21.20
C HIS A 77 14.31 -8.23 -22.43
N GLY A 78 15.11 -7.20 -22.19
CA GLY A 78 15.96 -6.60 -23.22
C GLY A 78 16.96 -5.62 -22.61
N TYR A 79 17.84 -5.11 -23.46
CA TYR A 79 18.78 -4.04 -23.09
C TYR A 79 18.16 -2.64 -23.29
N GLU A 80 16.98 -2.60 -23.89
CA GLU A 80 16.18 -1.41 -24.11
C GLU A 80 14.72 -1.75 -23.79
N LYS A 81 13.95 -0.71 -23.52
CA LYS A 81 12.50 -0.78 -23.39
C LYS A 81 11.89 -1.36 -24.68
N PRO A 82 10.77 -2.13 -24.62
CA PRO A 82 10.08 -2.55 -25.82
C PRO A 82 9.77 -1.34 -26.72
N ALA A 83 10.09 -1.45 -28.01
CA ALA A 83 9.94 -0.34 -28.95
C ALA A 83 8.47 0.05 -29.16
N ASP A 84 7.57 -0.94 -29.08
CA ASP A 84 6.14 -0.77 -29.29
C ASP A 84 5.36 -1.42 -28.12
N ALA A 85 4.57 -0.62 -27.41
CA ALA A 85 3.74 -1.11 -26.31
C ALA A 85 2.66 -2.07 -26.80
N ASN A 86 2.13 -1.89 -28.00
CA ASN A 86 1.08 -2.75 -28.54
C ASN A 86 1.59 -4.16 -28.81
N VAL A 87 2.80 -4.30 -29.38
CA VAL A 87 3.43 -5.62 -29.59
C VAL A 87 3.74 -6.30 -28.26
N PHE A 88 4.25 -5.53 -27.28
CA PHE A 88 4.51 -6.04 -25.93
C PHE A 88 3.24 -6.52 -25.21
N LEU A 89 2.13 -5.77 -25.33
CA LEU A 89 0.88 -6.06 -24.62
C LEU A 89 -0.05 -7.01 -25.38
N GLN A 90 0.25 -7.37 -26.63
CA GLN A 90 -0.66 -8.13 -27.49
C GLN A 90 -1.11 -9.45 -26.85
N PRO A 91 -0.21 -10.33 -26.35
CA PRO A 91 -0.64 -11.62 -25.77
C PRO A 91 -1.57 -11.44 -24.57
N PHE A 92 -1.22 -10.50 -23.67
CA PHE A 92 -2.06 -10.16 -22.52
C PHE A 92 -3.43 -9.60 -22.93
N THR A 93 -3.46 -8.72 -23.94
CA THR A 93 -4.67 -8.02 -24.35
C THR A 93 -5.67 -8.96 -25.02
N GLU A 94 -5.19 -9.87 -25.86
CA GLU A 94 -6.02 -10.90 -26.50
C GLU A 94 -6.66 -11.82 -25.47
N GLU A 95 -5.88 -12.27 -24.48
CA GLU A 95 -6.38 -13.11 -23.39
C GLU A 95 -7.39 -12.34 -22.51
N ALA A 96 -7.04 -11.13 -22.07
CA ALA A 96 -7.92 -10.30 -21.25
C ALA A 96 -9.25 -9.99 -21.96
N LYS A 97 -9.21 -9.73 -23.27
CA LYS A 97 -10.40 -9.55 -24.12
C LYS A 97 -11.26 -10.81 -24.12
N ASN A 98 -10.65 -11.97 -24.33
CA ASN A 98 -11.36 -13.25 -24.32
C ASN A 98 -12.03 -13.52 -22.97
N LEU A 99 -11.31 -13.33 -21.87
CA LEU A 99 -11.84 -13.52 -20.51
C LEU A 99 -12.96 -12.54 -20.18
N THR A 100 -12.84 -11.29 -20.63
CA THR A 100 -13.89 -10.27 -20.41
C THR A 100 -15.20 -10.63 -21.11
N LEU A 101 -15.14 -11.31 -22.26
CA LEU A 101 -16.31 -11.72 -23.04
C LEU A 101 -16.92 -13.04 -22.55
N HIS A 102 -16.09 -14.02 -22.20
CA HIS A 102 -16.53 -15.39 -21.94
C HIS A 102 -16.43 -15.82 -20.47
N GLY A 103 -15.81 -15.00 -19.61
CA GLY A 103 -15.52 -15.34 -18.22
C GLY A 103 -14.32 -16.28 -18.07
N ILE A 104 -14.02 -16.65 -16.83
CA ILE A 104 -13.00 -17.63 -16.46
C ILE A 104 -13.69 -18.91 -16.02
N LYS A 105 -13.33 -20.03 -16.65
CA LYS A 105 -13.82 -21.35 -16.26
C LYS A 105 -12.92 -21.93 -15.15
N LEU A 106 -13.49 -22.17 -13.98
CA LEU A 106 -12.81 -22.85 -12.87
C LEU A 106 -13.65 -24.03 -12.42
N LYS A 107 -13.11 -25.23 -12.56
CA LYS A 107 -13.87 -26.49 -12.39
C LYS A 107 -15.12 -26.45 -13.29
N ASP A 108 -16.30 -26.59 -12.70
CA ASP A 108 -17.59 -26.65 -13.41
C ASP A 108 -18.34 -25.30 -13.43
N HIS A 109 -17.73 -24.22 -12.95
CA HIS A 109 -18.34 -22.89 -12.90
C HIS A 109 -17.59 -21.88 -13.78
N ILE A 110 -18.36 -20.98 -14.39
CA ILE A 110 -17.83 -19.84 -15.15
C ILE A 110 -18.04 -18.58 -14.32
N TYR A 111 -16.96 -17.88 -14.02
CA TYR A 111 -16.96 -16.64 -13.28
C TYR A 111 -16.80 -15.46 -14.23
N SER A 112 -17.60 -14.41 -14.06
CA SER A 112 -17.42 -13.14 -14.79
C SER A 112 -16.02 -12.59 -14.51
N PHE A 113 -15.30 -12.11 -15.52
CA PHE A 113 -13.97 -11.51 -15.35
C PHE A 113 -13.98 -10.01 -15.58
N LYS A 114 -13.23 -9.27 -14.76
CA LYS A 114 -13.08 -7.83 -14.90
C LYS A 114 -11.69 -7.36 -14.49
N ILE A 115 -11.11 -6.47 -15.30
CA ILE A 115 -9.93 -5.70 -14.89
C ILE A 115 -10.42 -4.48 -14.09
N ARG A 116 -10.07 -4.41 -12.81
CA ARG A 116 -10.40 -3.26 -11.95
C ARG A 116 -9.56 -2.07 -12.32
N SER A 117 -8.24 -2.23 -12.27
CA SER A 117 -7.29 -1.12 -12.43
C SER A 117 -5.98 -1.55 -13.09
N PHE A 118 -5.32 -0.57 -13.72
CA PHE A 118 -3.91 -0.61 -14.09
C PHE A 118 -3.11 0.22 -13.09
N ILE A 119 -2.15 -0.42 -12.44
CA ILE A 119 -1.29 0.12 -11.38
C ILE A 119 0.08 0.29 -12.02
N CYS A 120 0.39 1.49 -12.50
CA CYS A 120 1.63 1.77 -13.23
C CYS A 120 2.19 3.12 -12.77
N ASP A 121 3.51 3.25 -12.70
CA ASP A 121 4.14 4.55 -12.55
C ASP A 121 3.85 5.46 -13.75
N VAL A 122 4.19 6.75 -13.66
CA VAL A 122 3.85 7.69 -14.74
C VAL A 122 4.52 7.32 -16.07
N PRO A 123 5.85 7.01 -16.12
CA PRO A 123 6.50 6.53 -17.34
C PRO A 123 5.83 5.29 -17.95
N ALA A 124 5.53 4.26 -17.17
CA ALA A 124 4.88 3.03 -17.66
C ALA A 124 3.45 3.31 -18.11
N LYS A 125 2.69 4.12 -17.36
CA LYS A 125 1.35 4.58 -17.77
C LYS A 125 1.40 5.29 -19.13
N THR A 126 2.33 6.23 -19.32
CA THR A 126 2.44 6.97 -20.59
C THR A 126 2.79 6.06 -21.76
N PHE A 127 3.59 5.03 -21.51
CA PHE A 127 3.96 4.03 -22.50
C PHE A 127 2.77 3.20 -22.96
N ILE A 128 2.02 2.61 -22.02
CA ILE A 128 0.93 1.69 -22.36
C ILE A 128 -0.32 2.43 -22.86
N THR A 129 -0.47 3.71 -22.54
CA THR A 129 -1.62 4.53 -22.96
C THR A 129 -1.35 5.41 -24.18
N TYR A 130 -0.10 5.49 -24.65
CA TYR A 130 0.33 6.43 -25.69
C TYR A 130 -0.09 7.88 -25.38
N THR A 131 0.30 8.36 -24.19
CA THR A 131 0.02 9.72 -23.72
C THR A 131 1.31 10.50 -23.41
N LYS A 132 1.25 11.84 -23.42
CA LYS A 132 2.38 12.69 -23.04
C LYS A 132 2.74 12.53 -21.55
N GLY A 133 4.04 12.65 -21.26
CA GLY A 133 4.58 12.56 -19.90
C GLY A 133 4.23 13.74 -18.99
N HIS A 134 4.52 13.57 -17.69
CA HIS A 134 4.23 14.51 -16.60
C HIS A 134 4.82 15.92 -16.75
N SER A 135 5.81 16.12 -17.63
CA SER A 135 6.43 17.42 -17.91
C SER A 135 5.71 18.21 -19.02
N GLY A 136 4.76 17.59 -19.72
CA GLY A 136 4.00 18.27 -20.78
C GLY A 136 2.94 19.23 -20.24
N TYR A 137 2.61 20.25 -21.04
CA TYR A 137 1.40 21.04 -20.84
C TYR A 137 0.16 20.12 -20.93
N TYR A 138 -0.84 20.36 -20.08
CA TYR A 138 -2.05 19.55 -20.01
C TYR A 138 -1.78 18.03 -19.84
N SER A 139 -0.75 17.69 -19.06
CA SER A 139 -0.32 16.30 -18.81
C SER A 139 -1.23 15.53 -17.85
N CYS A 140 -2.16 16.20 -17.14
CA CYS A 140 -3.08 15.52 -16.24
C CYS A 140 -4.15 14.74 -17.01
N SER A 141 -3.93 13.44 -17.16
CA SER A 141 -4.92 12.51 -17.76
C SER A 141 -6.27 12.44 -17.03
N LYS A 142 -6.40 12.95 -15.81
CA LYS A 142 -7.64 12.91 -15.00
C LYS A 142 -8.52 14.14 -15.18
N CYS A 143 -7.97 15.26 -15.65
CA CYS A 143 -8.74 16.48 -15.92
C CYS A 143 -9.46 16.45 -17.27
N THR A 144 -9.02 15.59 -18.20
CA THR A 144 -9.64 15.41 -19.51
C THR A 144 -10.92 14.58 -19.35
N VAL A 145 -12.04 15.06 -19.90
CA VAL A 145 -13.33 14.36 -19.84
C VAL A 145 -13.24 13.02 -20.60
N LYS A 146 -13.98 12.02 -20.12
CA LYS A 146 -13.93 10.62 -20.58
C LYS A 146 -14.04 10.47 -22.11
N ASP A 147 -14.93 11.24 -22.73
CA ASP A 147 -15.21 11.17 -24.16
C ASP A 147 -14.12 11.86 -24.99
N ASP A 148 -13.59 12.98 -24.50
CA ASP A 148 -12.50 13.73 -25.13
C ASP A 148 -11.22 12.88 -25.29
N PHE A 149 -10.91 12.04 -24.30
CA PHE A 149 -9.74 11.16 -24.36
C PHE A 149 -9.89 10.05 -25.40
N ARG A 150 -11.08 9.44 -25.53
CA ARG A 150 -11.31 8.37 -26.53
C ARG A 150 -11.36 8.91 -27.94
N LEU A 151 -11.96 10.09 -28.09
CA LEU A 151 -12.02 10.83 -29.35
C LEU A 151 -10.69 11.53 -29.69
N LYS A 152 -9.72 11.51 -28.76
CA LYS A 152 -8.42 12.16 -28.88
C LYS A 152 -8.51 13.65 -29.23
N LEU A 153 -9.54 14.34 -28.72
CA LEU A 153 -9.81 15.75 -29.04
C LEU A 153 -8.68 16.68 -28.60
N GLN A 154 -7.91 16.29 -27.60
CA GLN A 154 -6.67 16.94 -27.23
C GLN A 154 -5.50 16.26 -27.95
N GLU A 155 -5.32 16.55 -29.25
CA GLU A 155 -4.28 15.91 -30.10
C GLU A 155 -2.89 15.97 -29.44
N ASP A 156 -2.59 17.09 -28.79
CA ASP A 156 -1.37 17.30 -28.03
C ASP A 156 -1.18 16.36 -26.83
N HIS A 157 -2.20 15.68 -26.33
CA HIS A 157 -2.05 14.73 -25.22
C HIS A 157 -1.65 13.33 -25.70
N HIS A 158 -1.99 12.97 -26.94
CA HIS A 158 -1.91 11.62 -27.46
C HIS A 158 -0.70 11.45 -28.39
N THR A 159 -0.01 10.32 -28.27
CA THR A 159 1.13 9.95 -29.13
C THR A 159 0.86 8.71 -29.98
N GLY A 160 -0.34 8.14 -29.89
CA GLY A 160 -0.73 6.90 -30.56
C GLY A 160 -2.05 6.34 -30.05
N THR A 161 -2.32 5.07 -30.37
CA THR A 161 -3.52 4.33 -29.93
C THR A 161 -3.09 3.04 -29.24
N SER A 162 -3.59 2.81 -28.04
CA SER A 162 -3.28 1.60 -27.27
C SER A 162 -4.17 0.43 -27.66
N ILE A 163 -3.59 -0.75 -27.79
CA ILE A 163 -4.33 -2.01 -28.00
C ILE A 163 -5.24 -2.33 -26.82
N LEU A 164 -4.98 -1.77 -25.62
CA LEU A 164 -5.83 -1.92 -24.43
C LEU A 164 -7.26 -1.38 -24.66
N GLU A 165 -7.44 -0.42 -25.59
CA GLU A 165 -8.77 0.08 -25.98
C GLU A 165 -9.65 -0.99 -26.63
N SER A 166 -9.06 -2.09 -27.12
CA SER A 166 -9.78 -3.20 -27.75
C SER A 166 -10.44 -4.15 -26.74
N ILE A 167 -10.08 -4.05 -25.45
CA ILE A 167 -10.70 -4.84 -24.39
C ILE A 167 -12.07 -4.22 -24.05
N PRO A 168 -13.17 -5.00 -24.11
CA PRO A 168 -14.51 -4.50 -23.81
C PRO A 168 -14.57 -3.81 -22.44
N ASN A 169 -15.29 -2.69 -22.38
CA ASN A 169 -15.54 -1.94 -21.14
C ASN A 169 -14.28 -1.39 -20.43
N ILE A 170 -13.12 -1.34 -21.10
CA ILE A 170 -11.93 -0.66 -20.59
C ILE A 170 -11.93 0.82 -21.01
N ASN A 171 -11.64 1.67 -20.04
CA ASN A 171 -11.37 3.09 -20.27
C ASN A 171 -10.09 3.46 -19.52
N MET A 172 -9.01 3.75 -20.25
CA MET A 172 -7.68 3.92 -19.67
C MET A 172 -7.58 5.13 -18.71
N VAL A 173 -8.31 6.22 -18.95
CA VAL A 173 -8.36 7.39 -18.03
C VAL A 173 -8.90 6.98 -16.66
N THR A 174 -10.01 6.24 -16.66
CA THR A 174 -10.67 5.83 -15.42
C THR A 174 -10.02 4.62 -14.77
N LYS A 175 -9.40 3.72 -15.55
CA LYS A 175 -8.82 2.45 -15.08
C LYS A 175 -7.36 2.57 -14.64
N CYS A 176 -6.59 3.54 -15.13
CA CYS A 176 -5.25 3.80 -14.61
C CYS A 176 -5.33 4.60 -13.31
N ALA A 177 -4.98 3.96 -12.19
CA ALA A 177 -5.05 4.57 -10.86
C ALA A 177 -3.89 5.55 -10.61
N SER A 178 -4.13 6.59 -9.82
CA SER A 178 -3.06 7.48 -9.34
C SER A 178 -2.33 6.82 -8.18
N LEU A 179 -1.09 6.36 -8.41
CA LEU A 179 -0.38 5.52 -7.45
C LEU A 179 -0.08 6.22 -6.12
N PRO A 180 -0.62 5.76 -4.98
CA PRO A 180 -0.38 6.39 -3.66
C PRO A 180 1.10 6.46 -3.28
N MET A 181 1.88 5.43 -3.63
CA MET A 181 3.32 5.38 -3.35
C MET A 181 4.10 6.53 -4.00
N HIS A 182 3.90 6.72 -5.30
CA HIS A 182 4.59 7.73 -6.09
C HIS A 182 3.99 9.12 -5.92
N LEU A 183 2.67 9.21 -5.80
CA LEU A 183 1.95 10.47 -5.65
C LEU A 183 2.15 11.07 -4.25
N ILE A 184 1.78 10.34 -3.20
CA ILE A 184 1.71 10.87 -1.84
C ILE A 184 3.08 10.78 -1.18
N PHE A 185 3.65 9.57 -1.06
CA PHE A 185 4.82 9.36 -0.21
C PHE A 185 6.11 9.86 -0.86
N LEU A 186 6.44 9.39 -2.07
CA LEU A 186 7.62 9.84 -2.81
C LEU A 186 7.41 11.19 -3.51
N GLY A 187 6.17 11.59 -3.75
CA GLY A 187 5.83 12.83 -4.45
C GLY A 187 5.68 14.02 -3.50
N ILE A 188 4.74 13.95 -2.56
CA ILE A 188 4.35 15.07 -1.69
C ILE A 188 5.14 15.07 -0.39
N VAL A 189 5.11 13.96 0.36
CA VAL A 189 5.75 13.88 1.68
C VAL A 189 7.27 14.03 1.54
N LYS A 190 7.89 13.34 0.59
CA LYS A 190 9.31 13.52 0.27
C LYS A 190 9.64 14.95 -0.13
N LYS A 191 8.79 15.63 -0.90
CA LYS A 191 8.99 17.05 -1.26
C LYS A 191 8.97 17.95 -0.03
N ILE A 192 7.98 17.78 0.85
CA ILE A 192 7.88 18.52 2.12
C ILE A 192 9.13 18.28 2.97
N VAL A 193 9.44 17.02 3.26
CA VAL A 193 10.52 16.66 4.19
C VAL A 193 11.90 16.98 3.63
N VAL A 194 12.19 16.55 2.40
CA VAL A 194 13.54 16.64 1.82
C VAL A 194 13.75 17.97 1.12
N SER A 195 12.87 18.34 0.18
CA SER A 195 13.09 19.49 -0.69
C SER A 195 12.78 20.82 -0.01
N LEU A 196 11.79 20.87 0.90
CA LEU A 196 11.35 22.10 1.55
C LEU A 196 11.96 22.27 2.94
N TRP A 197 11.85 21.27 3.81
CA TRP A 197 12.28 21.35 5.20
C TRP A 197 13.78 21.11 5.39
N TYR A 198 14.35 20.09 4.73
CA TYR A 198 15.78 19.77 4.89
C TYR A 198 16.69 20.59 3.97
N CYS A 199 16.43 20.57 2.66
CA CYS A 199 17.28 21.20 1.63
C CYS A 199 16.72 22.51 1.09
N GLY A 200 15.59 22.99 1.61
CA GLY A 200 14.88 24.13 1.04
C GLY A 200 15.55 25.48 1.27
N LYS A 201 14.89 26.52 0.76
CA LYS A 201 15.30 27.91 0.96
C LYS A 201 15.06 28.35 2.41
N PRO A 202 15.76 29.38 2.93
CA PRO A 202 15.63 29.81 4.32
C PRO A 202 14.20 30.01 4.84
N LYS A 203 13.27 30.48 3.98
CA LYS A 203 11.86 30.69 4.35
C LYS A 203 11.11 29.38 4.68
N THR A 204 11.45 28.26 4.04
CA THR A 204 10.75 26.98 4.21
C THR A 204 11.55 25.95 4.99
N LYS A 205 12.87 26.14 5.07
CA LYS A 205 13.82 25.23 5.69
C LYS A 205 13.70 25.26 7.21
N LEU A 206 13.74 24.09 7.83
CA LEU A 206 13.81 23.97 9.28
C LEU A 206 15.20 24.36 9.78
N SER A 207 15.26 25.02 10.93
CA SER A 207 16.52 25.31 11.59
C SER A 207 17.23 24.02 12.01
N PHE A 208 18.55 24.07 12.11
CA PHE A 208 19.35 22.93 12.57
C PHE A 208 18.89 22.42 13.95
N ARG A 209 18.48 23.33 14.84
CA ARG A 209 17.93 22.99 16.17
C ARG A 209 16.64 22.18 16.05
N GLN A 210 15.66 22.65 15.26
CA GLN A 210 14.40 21.93 15.03
C GLN A 210 14.68 20.54 14.44
N MET A 211 15.51 20.48 13.41
CA MET A 211 15.92 19.21 12.79
C MET A 211 16.56 18.23 13.77
N SER A 212 17.42 18.72 14.67
CA SER A 212 18.09 17.90 15.68
C SER A 212 17.11 17.34 16.71
N ILE A 213 16.15 18.16 17.15
CA ILE A 213 15.10 17.73 18.09
C ILE A 213 14.20 16.68 17.41
N ILE A 214 13.71 16.95 16.20
CA ILE A 214 12.86 16.00 15.44
C ILE A 214 13.59 14.67 15.23
N SER A 215 14.88 14.73 14.86
CA SER A 215 15.69 13.53 14.64
C SER A 215 15.85 12.71 15.92
N LYS A 216 16.11 13.35 17.07
CA LYS A 216 16.19 12.67 18.37
C LYS A 216 14.86 12.00 18.72
N LEU A 217 13.73 12.70 18.52
CA LEU A 217 12.41 12.14 18.76
C LEU A 217 12.11 10.95 17.84
N LEU A 218 12.44 11.03 16.54
CA LEU A 218 12.28 9.92 15.60
C LEU A 218 13.09 8.68 16.02
N ILE A 219 14.34 8.87 16.44
CA ILE A 219 15.19 7.78 16.93
C ILE A 219 14.60 7.15 18.19
N ASN A 220 14.07 7.94 19.11
CA ASN A 220 13.41 7.45 20.32
C ASN A 220 12.13 6.64 20.01
N GLN A 221 11.49 6.85 18.86
CA GLN A 221 10.33 6.04 18.45
C GLN A 221 10.70 4.66 17.90
N ARG A 222 11.98 4.33 17.66
CA ARG A 222 12.38 3.05 17.04
C ARG A 222 11.90 1.83 17.81
N GLU A 223 11.89 1.90 19.14
CA GLU A 223 11.41 0.84 20.04
C GLU A 223 9.90 0.65 19.96
N ASN A 224 9.17 1.67 19.50
CA ASN A 224 7.71 1.71 19.45
C ASN A 224 7.12 1.28 18.10
N ILE A 225 7.98 1.06 17.09
CA ILE A 225 7.54 0.63 15.75
C ILE A 225 7.28 -0.87 15.77
N SER A 226 6.06 -1.28 15.42
CA SER A 226 5.61 -2.68 15.45
C SER A 226 6.32 -3.58 14.43
N SER A 227 6.08 -4.89 14.52
CA SER A 227 6.72 -5.89 13.65
C SER A 227 6.27 -5.86 12.19
N GLU A 228 5.15 -5.19 11.88
CA GLU A 228 4.61 -5.05 10.52
C GLU A 228 5.35 -4.02 9.67
N PHE A 229 6.31 -3.30 10.24
CA PHE A 229 7.12 -2.32 9.53
C PHE A 229 8.51 -2.89 9.27
N ASN A 230 8.91 -2.94 8.00
CA ASN A 230 10.22 -3.47 7.61
C ASN A 230 11.37 -2.54 8.04
N ARG A 231 11.08 -1.25 8.25
CA ARG A 231 12.08 -0.23 8.62
C ARG A 231 11.68 0.48 9.92
N LYS A 232 12.67 0.64 10.81
CA LYS A 232 12.53 1.49 12.01
C LYS A 232 12.76 2.95 11.64
N SER A 233 12.20 3.88 12.43
CA SER A 233 12.37 5.32 12.27
C SER A 233 13.84 5.73 12.22
N ARG A 234 14.19 6.59 11.26
CA ARG A 234 15.53 7.15 11.08
C ARG A 234 15.55 8.65 11.31
N SER A 235 16.76 9.20 11.41
CA SER A 235 16.98 10.64 11.59
C SER A 235 16.47 11.44 10.40
N LEU A 236 15.99 12.67 10.63
CA LEU A 236 15.58 13.59 9.56
C LEU A 236 16.77 13.99 8.68
N PHE A 237 17.99 13.97 9.22
CA PHE A 237 19.23 14.20 8.46
C PHE A 237 19.48 13.11 7.41
N GLU A 238 18.88 11.93 7.56
CA GLU A 238 18.99 10.83 6.60
C GLU A 238 17.82 10.78 5.60
N SER A 239 16.92 11.77 5.64
CA SER A 239 15.67 11.79 4.86
C SER A 239 15.86 11.67 3.34
N LYS A 240 17.02 12.07 2.81
CA LYS A 240 17.37 11.84 1.39
C LYS A 240 17.41 10.37 1.00
N ARG A 241 17.71 9.48 1.96
CA ARG A 241 17.84 8.02 1.79
C ARG A 241 16.60 7.27 2.27
N TRP A 242 15.53 7.97 2.65
CA TRP A 242 14.28 7.34 3.05
C TRP A 242 13.58 6.71 1.85
N GLU A 243 13.06 5.51 2.06
CA GLU A 243 12.23 4.81 1.10
C GLU A 243 10.76 5.24 1.24
N ALA A 244 9.93 4.90 0.25
CA ALA A 244 8.50 5.23 0.27
C ALA A 244 7.79 4.74 1.55
N THR A 245 8.17 3.56 2.06
CA THR A 245 7.67 2.99 3.32
C THR A 245 7.90 3.91 4.52
N GLU A 246 9.03 4.61 4.56
CA GLU A 246 9.37 5.50 5.68
C GLU A 246 8.64 6.83 5.58
N PHE A 247 8.49 7.38 4.38
CA PHE A 247 7.64 8.56 4.17
C PHE A 247 6.17 8.27 4.51
N ARG A 248 5.67 7.06 4.20
CA ARG A 248 4.34 6.60 4.61
C ARG A 248 4.22 6.52 6.13
N THR A 249 5.19 5.88 6.80
CA THR A 249 5.21 5.79 8.27
C THR A 249 5.30 7.17 8.92
N PHE A 250 6.06 8.08 8.33
CA PHE A 250 6.17 9.45 8.78
C PHE A 250 4.84 10.21 8.65
N LEU A 251 4.16 10.12 7.51
CA LEU A 251 2.87 10.80 7.32
C LEU A 251 1.77 10.24 8.23
N LEU A 252 1.63 8.91 8.30
CA LEU A 252 0.51 8.26 8.96
C LEU A 252 0.73 8.07 10.46
N TYR A 253 1.97 8.02 10.95
CA TYR A 253 2.26 7.73 12.35
C TYR A 253 3.19 8.73 13.01
N THR A 254 4.49 8.69 12.70
CA THR A 254 5.51 9.33 13.54
C THR A 254 5.53 10.85 13.40
N GLY A 255 5.29 11.38 12.20
CA GLY A 255 5.41 12.81 11.88
C GLY A 255 4.53 13.69 12.77
N ARG A 256 3.25 13.36 12.95
CA ARG A 256 2.35 14.17 13.79
C ARG A 256 2.77 14.23 15.26
N VAL A 257 3.48 13.21 15.75
CA VAL A 257 3.98 13.13 17.13
C VAL A 257 5.25 13.95 17.27
N VAL A 258 6.22 13.76 16.35
CA VAL A 258 7.55 14.36 16.46
C VAL A 258 7.65 15.80 15.96
N LEU A 259 6.65 16.28 15.21
CA LEU A 259 6.61 17.66 14.70
C LEU A 259 5.86 18.62 15.64
N LYS A 260 4.99 18.09 16.51
CA LYS A 260 4.12 18.88 17.37
C LYS A 260 4.95 19.79 18.29
N SER A 261 4.58 21.07 18.34
CA SER A 261 5.25 22.10 19.13
C SER A 261 6.71 22.40 18.73
N ILE A 262 7.20 21.91 17.58
CA ILE A 262 8.58 22.15 17.11
C ILE A 262 8.62 22.98 15.82
N ILE A 263 7.77 22.64 14.84
CA ILE A 263 7.65 23.42 13.59
C ILE A 263 6.60 24.52 13.72
N ASN A 264 6.58 25.46 12.77
CA ASN A 264 5.58 26.53 12.76
C ASN A 264 4.16 25.95 12.73
N TYR A 265 3.23 26.60 13.45
CA TYR A 265 1.85 26.13 13.60
C TYR A 265 1.14 25.90 12.26
N ASP A 266 1.25 26.82 11.31
CA ASP A 266 0.59 26.71 10.00
C ASP A 266 1.17 25.56 9.16
N GLN A 267 2.49 25.34 9.26
CA GLN A 267 3.15 24.19 8.63
C GLN A 267 2.70 22.86 9.25
N TYR A 268 2.57 22.82 10.58
CA TYR A 268 2.05 21.65 11.30
C TYR A 268 0.60 21.39 10.94
N LEU A 269 -0.23 22.43 10.85
CA LEU A 269 -1.62 22.34 10.46
C LEU A 269 -1.79 21.83 9.03
N ASN A 270 -1.00 22.35 8.08
CA ASN A 270 -0.98 21.85 6.70
C ASN A 270 -0.55 20.38 6.65
N PHE A 271 0.49 19.98 7.39
CA PHE A 271 0.89 18.57 7.49
C PHE A 271 -0.20 17.69 8.09
N LEU A 272 -0.87 18.16 9.14
CA LEU A 272 -1.94 17.44 9.83
C LEU A 272 -3.19 17.29 8.95
N THR A 273 -3.47 18.27 8.09
CA THR A 273 -4.53 18.20 7.06
C THR A 273 -4.27 17.04 6.10
N LEU A 274 -3.05 16.93 5.58
CA LEU A 274 -2.67 15.79 4.73
C LEU A 274 -2.75 14.47 5.50
N HIS A 275 -2.26 14.42 6.74
CA HIS A 275 -2.34 13.22 7.58
C HIS A 275 -3.79 12.73 7.74
N VAL A 276 -4.72 13.63 8.09
CA VAL A 276 -6.13 13.26 8.29
C VAL A 276 -6.75 12.79 6.99
N ALA A 277 -6.57 13.53 5.90
CA ALA A 277 -7.12 13.16 4.60
C ALA A 277 -6.66 11.76 4.18
N ILE A 278 -5.35 11.49 4.24
CA ILE A 278 -4.79 10.20 3.85
C ILE A 278 -5.18 9.08 4.84
N THR A 279 -5.33 9.37 6.14
CA THR A 279 -5.81 8.39 7.12
C THR A 279 -7.24 7.94 6.80
N ILE A 280 -8.12 8.86 6.42
CA ILE A 280 -9.48 8.55 5.98
C ILE A 280 -9.45 7.64 4.76
N LEU A 281 -8.64 7.99 3.74
CA LEU A 281 -8.55 7.22 2.50
C LEU A 281 -7.86 5.84 2.67
N SER A 282 -7.13 5.65 3.77
CA SER A 282 -6.43 4.42 4.11
C SER A 282 -7.24 3.43 4.94
N ASN A 283 -8.47 3.77 5.34
CA ASN A 283 -9.30 2.92 6.20
C ASN A 283 -10.72 2.82 5.63
N SER A 284 -11.23 1.61 5.45
CA SER A 284 -12.52 1.38 4.79
C SER A 284 -13.73 1.91 5.60
N LYS A 285 -13.68 1.86 6.95
CA LYS A 285 -14.71 2.44 7.83
C LYS A 285 -14.74 3.96 7.65
N HIS A 286 -13.59 4.62 7.79
CA HIS A 286 -13.51 6.08 7.73
C HIS A 286 -13.77 6.61 6.32
N MET A 287 -13.28 5.93 5.28
CA MET A 287 -13.53 6.28 3.89
C MET A 287 -15.03 6.34 3.59
N LYS A 288 -15.79 5.29 3.97
CA LYS A 288 -17.25 5.26 3.78
C LYS A 288 -17.98 6.39 4.51
N GLN A 289 -17.46 6.85 5.64
CA GLN A 289 -18.10 7.87 6.47
C GLN A 289 -17.70 9.31 6.09
N HIS A 290 -16.48 9.50 5.56
CA HIS A 290 -15.83 10.81 5.52
C HIS A 290 -15.10 11.10 4.19
N LEU A 291 -15.45 10.43 3.09
CA LEU A 291 -14.81 10.65 1.77
C LEU A 291 -14.90 12.11 1.31
N ASP A 292 -16.09 12.72 1.32
CA ASP A 292 -16.30 14.12 0.92
C ASP A 292 -15.51 15.10 1.80
N TYR A 293 -15.38 14.76 3.08
CA TYR A 293 -14.58 15.53 4.02
C TYR A 293 -13.09 15.44 3.67
N SER A 294 -12.59 14.26 3.32
CA SER A 294 -11.22 14.08 2.83
C SER A 294 -10.96 14.88 1.54
N LYS A 295 -11.93 14.92 0.61
CA LYS A 295 -11.85 15.74 -0.61
C LYS A 295 -11.68 17.22 -0.28
N SER A 296 -12.47 17.73 0.66
CA SER A 296 -12.37 19.12 1.15
C SER A 296 -11.03 19.40 1.84
N LEU A 297 -10.53 18.46 2.63
CA LEU A 297 -9.21 18.57 3.28
C LEU A 297 -8.06 18.62 2.26
N LEU A 298 -8.13 17.84 1.19
CA LEU A 298 -7.09 17.85 0.15
C LEU A 298 -7.10 19.15 -0.65
N GLN A 299 -8.28 19.72 -0.93
CA GLN A 299 -8.39 21.06 -1.52
C GLN A 299 -7.74 22.12 -0.62
N TYR A 300 -8.13 22.14 0.66
CA TYR A 300 -7.55 23.05 1.65
C TYR A 300 -6.03 22.85 1.81
N PHE A 301 -5.56 21.61 1.80
CA PHE A 301 -4.13 21.29 1.85
C PHE A 301 -3.38 21.89 0.66
N VAL A 302 -3.90 21.74 -0.56
CA VAL A 302 -3.26 22.27 -1.78
C VAL A 302 -3.21 23.80 -1.76
N GLU A 303 -4.31 24.46 -1.41
CA GLU A 303 -4.38 25.92 -1.31
C GLU A 303 -3.39 26.46 -0.27
N THR A 304 -3.41 25.91 0.94
CA THR A 304 -2.51 26.34 2.02
C THR A 304 -1.06 25.96 1.75
N PHE A 305 -0.79 24.85 1.06
CA PHE A 305 0.55 24.48 0.63
C PHE A 305 1.13 25.55 -0.29
N ILE A 306 0.35 26.07 -1.25
CA ILE A 306 0.81 27.12 -2.18
C ILE A 306 1.11 28.42 -1.42
N ILE A 307 0.29 28.77 -0.44
CA ILE A 307 0.51 29.95 0.41
C ILE A 307 1.81 29.81 1.22
N LEU A 308 2.03 28.64 1.85
CA LEU A 308 3.16 28.40 2.74
C LEU A 308 4.49 28.23 1.99
N TYR A 309 4.46 27.50 0.87
CA TYR A 309 5.66 27.04 0.19
C TYR A 309 5.88 27.67 -1.19
N GLY A 310 4.93 28.46 -1.70
CA GLY A 310 5.04 29.17 -2.98
C GLY A 310 4.51 28.36 -4.17
N LYS A 311 3.95 29.08 -5.16
CA LYS A 311 3.38 28.50 -6.38
C LYS A 311 4.39 27.75 -7.24
N GLU A 312 5.66 28.13 -7.17
CA GLU A 312 6.77 27.45 -7.85
C GLU A 312 6.98 26.01 -7.35
N ASN A 313 6.45 25.71 -6.15
CA ASN A 313 6.48 24.38 -5.56
C ASN A 313 5.20 23.57 -5.84
N ALA A 314 4.23 24.11 -6.58
CA ALA A 314 3.05 23.36 -7.01
C ALA A 314 3.41 22.39 -8.15
N SER A 315 3.74 21.14 -7.79
CA SER A 315 4.12 20.11 -8.76
C SER A 315 2.88 19.41 -9.36
N HIS A 316 3.10 18.66 -10.44
CA HIS A 316 2.11 17.73 -11.01
C HIS A 316 1.47 16.82 -9.95
N ASN A 317 2.28 16.31 -9.01
CA ASN A 317 1.80 15.49 -7.90
C ASN A 317 0.88 16.27 -6.95
N LEU A 318 1.13 17.56 -6.71
CA LEU A 318 0.27 18.38 -5.84
C LEU A 318 -1.11 18.54 -6.46
N HIS A 319 -1.17 18.79 -7.77
CA HIS A 319 -2.43 18.83 -8.51
C HIS A 319 -3.14 17.47 -8.51
N HIS A 320 -2.41 16.37 -8.74
CA HIS A 320 -3.00 15.02 -8.77
C HIS A 320 -3.58 14.55 -7.43
N LEU A 321 -3.18 15.15 -6.30
CA LEU A 321 -3.85 14.88 -5.03
C LEU A 321 -5.34 15.22 -5.08
N LEU A 322 -5.77 16.19 -5.88
CA LEU A 322 -7.19 16.57 -5.98
C LEU A 322 -8.06 15.47 -6.59
N HIS A 323 -7.45 14.52 -7.30
CA HIS A 323 -8.14 13.41 -7.98
C HIS A 323 -8.09 12.09 -7.19
N ILE A 324 -7.32 12.01 -6.10
CA ILE A 324 -7.11 10.74 -5.40
C ILE A 324 -8.39 10.24 -4.71
N CYS A 325 -9.28 11.14 -4.27
CA CYS A 325 -10.57 10.77 -3.72
C CYS A 325 -11.45 10.06 -4.75
N ASP A 326 -11.44 10.54 -5.99
CA ASP A 326 -12.23 9.93 -7.08
C ASP A 326 -11.67 8.55 -7.48
N ASP A 327 -10.36 8.33 -7.30
CA ASP A 327 -9.74 7.00 -7.47
C ASP A 327 -10.09 6.08 -6.30
N VAL A 328 -10.11 6.58 -5.06
CA VAL A 328 -10.51 5.81 -3.86
C VAL A 328 -11.99 5.40 -3.91
N GLU A 329 -12.86 6.27 -4.42
CA GLU A 329 -14.28 5.95 -4.64
C GLU A 329 -14.45 4.76 -5.59
N LYS A 330 -13.59 4.66 -6.62
CA LYS A 330 -13.64 3.62 -7.64
C LYS A 330 -12.91 2.33 -7.26
N PHE A 331 -11.80 2.47 -6.54
CA PHE A 331 -10.86 1.38 -6.28
C PHE A 331 -10.72 1.04 -4.79
N GLY A 332 -11.62 1.51 -3.92
CA GLY A 332 -11.50 1.25 -2.50
C GLY A 332 -10.30 1.96 -1.87
N THR A 333 -9.83 1.45 -0.73
CA THR A 333 -8.79 2.13 0.07
C THR A 333 -7.45 2.24 -0.67
N LEU A 334 -6.59 3.18 -0.26
CA LEU A 334 -5.27 3.41 -0.90
C LEU A 334 -4.39 2.15 -1.00
N GLN A 335 -4.58 1.18 -0.11
CA GLN A 335 -3.84 -0.08 -0.06
C GLN A 335 -4.22 -1.01 -1.21
N GLU A 336 -5.48 -1.00 -1.64
CA GLU A 336 -6.01 -1.95 -2.63
C GLU A 336 -5.55 -1.65 -4.07
N PHE A 337 -5.05 -0.45 -4.34
CA PHE A 337 -4.46 -0.05 -5.62
C PHE A 337 -3.03 0.50 -5.48
N SER A 338 -2.34 0.06 -4.43
CA SER A 338 -0.95 0.42 -4.16
C SER A 338 0.04 -0.42 -4.98
N ALA A 339 1.17 0.18 -5.33
CA ALA A 339 2.29 -0.50 -6.00
C ALA A 339 3.18 -1.32 -5.04
N PHE A 340 3.07 -1.15 -3.71
CA PHE A 340 3.93 -1.85 -2.74
C PHE A 340 3.97 -3.39 -2.91
N PRO A 341 2.84 -4.11 -3.08
CA PRO A 341 2.87 -5.56 -3.29
C PRO A 341 3.61 -5.96 -4.57
N PHE A 342 3.47 -5.17 -5.64
CA PHE A 342 4.11 -5.42 -6.91
C PHE A 342 5.62 -5.19 -6.82
N GLU A 343 6.07 -4.09 -6.21
CA GLU A 343 7.49 -3.84 -5.95
C GLU A 343 8.15 -4.96 -5.13
N ASN A 344 7.46 -5.45 -4.10
CA ASN A 344 7.92 -6.61 -3.33
C ASN A 344 8.08 -7.86 -4.21
N HIS A 345 7.13 -8.10 -5.13
CA HIS A 345 7.22 -9.19 -6.09
C HIS A 345 8.36 -9.00 -7.11
N LEU A 346 8.60 -7.77 -7.59
CA LEU A 346 9.74 -7.45 -8.46
C LEU A 346 11.06 -7.79 -7.78
N GLN A 347 11.22 -7.46 -6.50
CA GLN A 347 12.41 -7.87 -5.72
C GLN A 347 12.54 -9.39 -5.58
N TYR A 348 11.44 -10.12 -5.52
CA TYR A 348 11.44 -11.58 -5.54
C TYR A 348 11.92 -12.14 -6.89
N LEU A 349 11.47 -11.56 -8.01
CA LEU A 349 11.94 -11.94 -9.35
C LEU A 349 13.45 -11.70 -9.51
N LEU A 350 13.98 -10.57 -9.03
CA LEU A 350 15.42 -10.29 -9.08
C LEU A 350 16.25 -11.35 -8.35
N LYS A 351 15.77 -11.84 -7.21
CA LYS A 351 16.47 -12.88 -6.42
C LYS A 351 16.51 -14.24 -7.12
N MET A 352 15.69 -14.47 -8.16
CA MET A 352 15.75 -15.70 -8.96
C MET A 352 16.93 -15.71 -9.93
N ILE A 353 17.41 -14.54 -10.35
CA ILE A 353 18.55 -14.42 -11.26
C ILE A 353 19.82 -14.66 -10.45
N ARG A 354 20.56 -15.71 -10.77
CA ARG A 354 21.83 -16.06 -10.09
C ARG A 354 23.06 -15.62 -10.89
N LYS A 355 22.91 -15.49 -12.21
CA LYS A 355 23.99 -15.12 -13.14
C LYS A 355 23.46 -14.13 -14.17
N ASN A 356 24.32 -13.23 -14.65
CA ASN A 356 24.02 -12.25 -15.69
C ASN A 356 24.10 -12.88 -17.10
N ASN A 357 23.36 -13.97 -17.30
CA ASN A 357 23.29 -14.68 -18.57
C ASN A 357 21.96 -15.42 -18.66
N LYS A 358 21.20 -15.23 -19.75
CA LYS A 358 19.88 -15.86 -19.94
C LYS A 358 18.93 -15.54 -18.78
N GLU A 359 18.86 -14.26 -18.42
CA GLU A 359 18.09 -13.77 -17.28
C GLU A 359 16.61 -14.09 -17.44
N LEU A 360 16.07 -13.94 -18.65
CA LEU A 360 14.69 -14.29 -18.97
C LEU A 360 14.43 -15.78 -18.75
N GLU A 361 15.27 -16.66 -19.30
CA GLU A 361 15.09 -18.11 -19.19
C GLU A 361 15.29 -18.61 -17.76
N GLN A 362 16.15 -17.96 -16.98
CA GLN A 362 16.29 -18.24 -15.55
C GLN A 362 14.98 -17.96 -14.81
N ILE A 363 14.39 -16.78 -15.01
CA ILE A 363 13.11 -16.41 -14.39
C ILE A 363 12.03 -17.39 -14.83
N VAL A 364 11.88 -17.62 -16.14
CA VAL A 364 10.84 -18.49 -16.69
C VAL A 364 10.94 -19.90 -16.15
N SER A 365 12.14 -20.48 -16.13
CA SER A 365 12.34 -21.85 -15.62
C SER A 365 11.97 -21.97 -14.15
N ARG A 366 12.33 -20.97 -13.32
CA ARG A 366 12.03 -20.98 -11.88
C ARG A 366 10.55 -20.80 -11.57
N ILE A 367 9.88 -19.93 -12.31
CA ILE A 367 8.43 -19.75 -12.17
C ILE A 367 7.69 -21.01 -12.63
N THR A 368 8.12 -21.62 -13.74
CA THR A 368 7.54 -22.88 -14.22
C THR A 368 7.71 -24.01 -13.20
N GLU A 369 8.90 -24.16 -12.61
CA GLU A 369 9.19 -25.12 -11.53
C GLU A 369 8.27 -24.88 -10.31
N ARG A 370 8.15 -23.61 -9.88
CA ARG A 370 7.27 -23.23 -8.77
C ARG A 370 5.81 -23.57 -9.05
N ASN A 371 5.32 -23.27 -10.25
CA ASN A 371 3.92 -23.51 -10.65
C ASN A 371 3.62 -25.03 -10.67
N TYR A 372 4.56 -25.84 -11.16
CA TYR A 372 4.45 -27.30 -11.12
C TYR A 372 4.30 -27.83 -9.67
N CYS A 373 5.12 -27.34 -8.75
CA CYS A 373 5.06 -27.74 -7.34
C CYS A 373 3.76 -27.33 -6.64
N ILE A 374 3.23 -26.14 -6.93
CA ILE A 374 1.98 -25.63 -6.34
C ILE A 374 0.79 -26.50 -6.77
N ASN A 375 0.72 -26.84 -8.06
CA ASN A 375 -0.36 -27.65 -8.62
C ASN A 375 -0.44 -29.06 -8.01
N HIS A 376 0.63 -29.55 -7.37
CA HIS A 376 0.67 -30.87 -6.72
C HIS A 376 0.47 -30.84 -5.20
N ASN A 377 0.52 -29.67 -4.54
CA ASN A 377 0.48 -29.53 -3.08
C ASN A 377 -0.51 -28.44 -2.62
N LEU A 378 -1.77 -28.56 -3.02
CA LEU A 378 -2.83 -27.62 -2.62
C LEU A 378 -3.23 -27.86 -1.15
N LYS A 379 -2.59 -27.15 -0.21
CA LYS A 379 -3.11 -26.97 1.15
C LYS A 379 -3.93 -25.68 1.21
N ILE A 380 -5.24 -25.81 1.39
CA ILE A 380 -6.13 -24.70 1.69
C ILE A 380 -5.63 -24.04 2.98
N ARG A 381 -5.33 -22.74 2.94
CA ARG A 381 -4.97 -21.98 4.14
C ARG A 381 -6.25 -21.64 4.91
N ASN A 382 -6.41 -22.20 6.12
CA ASN A 382 -7.42 -21.73 7.07
C ASN A 382 -7.09 -20.29 7.52
N ASN A 383 -8.12 -19.46 7.61
CA ASN A 383 -8.02 -18.06 8.05
C ASN A 383 -7.96 -17.88 9.58
N GLU A 384 -7.95 -18.98 10.34
CA GLU A 384 -7.95 -18.93 11.80
C GLU A 384 -6.65 -18.35 12.37
N PRO A 385 -6.72 -17.58 13.47
CA PRO A 385 -5.54 -17.09 14.17
C PRO A 385 -4.62 -18.24 14.61
N LYS A 386 -3.32 -18.10 14.37
CA LYS A 386 -2.33 -19.11 14.78
C LYS A 386 -1.67 -18.72 16.09
N PHE A 387 -1.83 -19.57 17.10
CA PHE A 387 -1.17 -19.44 18.40
C PHE A 387 0.23 -20.03 18.33
N LEU A 388 1.22 -19.26 18.79
CA LEU A 388 2.64 -19.62 18.71
C LEU A 388 3.32 -19.38 20.06
N ASN A 389 4.45 -20.06 20.26
CA ASN A 389 5.32 -19.92 21.43
C ASN A 389 4.59 -20.20 22.75
N PRO A 390 4.20 -21.46 23.02
CA PRO A 390 3.52 -21.84 24.25
C PRO A 390 4.41 -21.61 25.48
N HIS A 391 3.80 -21.25 26.61
CA HIS A 391 4.49 -21.04 27.88
C HIS A 391 3.56 -21.26 29.08
N PHE A 392 4.11 -21.11 30.30
CA PHE A 392 3.39 -21.30 31.55
C PHE A 392 3.47 -20.10 32.52
N ASN A 393 4.21 -19.03 32.15
CA ASN A 393 4.57 -17.94 33.07
C ASN A 393 3.76 -16.64 32.87
N GLY A 394 2.66 -16.68 32.12
CA GLY A 394 1.80 -15.52 31.92
C GLY A 394 0.76 -15.39 33.02
N PRO A 395 0.20 -14.18 33.24
CA PRO A 395 -0.87 -13.99 34.21
C PRO A 395 -2.14 -14.71 33.77
N LEU A 396 -2.89 -15.24 34.74
CA LEU A 396 -4.14 -15.98 34.55
C LEU A 396 -5.27 -15.33 35.36
N ILE A 397 -6.48 -15.35 34.83
CA ILE A 397 -7.70 -14.92 35.53
C ILE A 397 -8.64 -16.13 35.57
N ASN A 398 -8.93 -16.62 36.78
CA ASN A 398 -9.92 -17.68 37.05
C ASN A 398 -9.77 -18.98 36.21
N SER A 399 -8.60 -19.23 35.62
CA SER A 399 -8.35 -20.36 34.71
C SER A 399 -7.13 -21.13 35.18
N HIS A 400 -7.31 -22.37 35.63
CA HIS A 400 -6.21 -23.23 36.10
C HIS A 400 -5.75 -24.25 35.05
N ASN A 401 -6.59 -24.56 34.06
CA ASN A 401 -6.32 -25.57 33.04
C ASN A 401 -6.42 -24.94 31.64
N CYS A 402 -5.37 -24.25 31.21
CA CYS A 402 -5.34 -23.58 29.91
C CYS A 402 -3.94 -23.61 29.29
N ASN A 403 -3.89 -23.56 27.96
CA ASN A 403 -2.65 -23.41 27.21
C ASN A 403 -2.38 -21.92 27.03
N GLN A 404 -1.21 -21.44 27.45
CA GLN A 404 -0.83 -20.04 27.29
C GLN A 404 0.14 -19.86 26.13
N PHE A 405 0.05 -18.72 25.45
CA PHE A 405 0.83 -18.39 24.27
C PHE A 405 1.32 -16.94 24.34
N SER A 406 2.54 -16.72 23.88
CA SER A 406 3.12 -15.36 23.90
C SER A 406 2.86 -14.58 22.61
N LYS A 407 2.31 -15.23 21.57
CA LYS A 407 2.14 -14.68 20.23
C LYS A 407 0.93 -15.27 19.52
N VAL A 408 0.16 -14.41 18.87
CA VAL A 408 -0.95 -14.79 17.97
C VAL A 408 -0.73 -14.12 16.62
N VAL A 409 -0.82 -14.91 15.54
CA VAL A 409 -0.68 -14.44 14.16
C VAL A 409 -2.05 -14.43 13.50
N PHE A 410 -2.55 -13.23 13.21
CA PHE A 410 -3.75 -13.03 12.39
C PHE A 410 -3.36 -12.93 10.90
N LYS A 411 -4.36 -12.93 10.01
CA LYS A 411 -4.13 -12.80 8.56
C LYS A 411 -3.38 -11.51 8.19
N GLN A 412 -3.66 -10.41 8.90
CA GLN A 412 -3.15 -9.08 8.56
C GLN A 412 -2.07 -8.54 9.51
N PHE A 413 -2.00 -9.04 10.75
CA PHE A 413 -1.10 -8.51 11.77
C PHE A 413 -0.74 -9.55 12.83
N ILE A 414 0.26 -9.23 13.64
CA ILE A 414 0.75 -10.10 14.71
C ILE A 414 0.56 -9.39 16.04
N LEU A 415 0.01 -10.07 17.04
CA LEU A 415 0.02 -9.58 18.42
C LEU A 415 0.93 -10.43 19.28
N LYS A 416 1.63 -9.78 20.23
CA LYS A 416 2.52 -10.43 21.19
C LYS A 416 2.24 -9.91 22.60
N GLN A 417 2.69 -10.64 23.62
CA GLN A 417 2.69 -10.14 24.99
C GLN A 417 3.70 -8.99 25.22
N CYS A 418 4.75 -8.91 24.41
CA CYS A 418 5.81 -7.93 24.55
C CYS A 418 5.61 -6.70 23.65
N GLU A 419 6.14 -5.56 24.12
CA GLU A 419 6.22 -4.35 23.30
C GLU A 419 7.11 -4.59 22.07
N PRO A 420 6.86 -3.86 20.96
CA PRO A 420 5.77 -2.90 20.74
C PRO A 420 4.47 -3.53 20.20
N ASP A 421 4.38 -4.86 20.14
CA ASP A 421 3.29 -5.59 19.47
C ASP A 421 2.14 -5.98 20.41
N ASN A 422 2.07 -5.38 21.60
CA ASN A 422 1.15 -5.73 22.68
C ASN A 422 0.00 -4.75 22.87
N CYS A 423 -0.39 -4.00 21.84
CA CYS A 423 -1.48 -3.03 21.93
C CYS A 423 -2.53 -3.31 20.84
N CYS A 424 -3.79 -3.38 21.22
CA CYS A 424 -4.90 -3.52 20.30
C CYS A 424 -6.15 -2.76 20.81
N SER A 425 -7.08 -2.55 19.88
CA SER A 425 -8.42 -2.06 20.17
C SER A 425 -9.41 -3.21 20.13
N LEU A 426 -10.43 -3.13 20.98
CA LEU A 426 -11.57 -4.03 20.99
C LEU A 426 -12.73 -3.46 20.16
N LYS A 427 -13.73 -4.29 19.87
CA LYS A 427 -14.95 -3.90 19.12
C LYS A 427 -15.77 -2.79 19.81
N ASP A 428 -15.64 -2.64 21.13
CA ASP A 428 -16.23 -1.55 21.93
C ASP A 428 -15.39 -0.26 21.93
N GLU A 429 -14.39 -0.18 21.04
CA GLU A 429 -13.44 0.93 20.89
C GLU A 429 -12.46 1.11 22.07
N SER A 430 -12.50 0.23 23.07
CA SER A 430 -11.52 0.27 24.16
C SER A 430 -10.14 -0.21 23.72
N ILE A 431 -9.11 0.34 24.34
CA ILE A 431 -7.71 0.02 24.04
C ILE A 431 -7.12 -0.77 25.20
N ILE A 432 -6.50 -1.91 24.88
CA ILE A 432 -5.87 -2.78 25.86
C ILE A 432 -4.37 -2.94 25.59
N VAL A 433 -3.62 -3.17 26.67
CA VAL A 433 -2.24 -3.64 26.65
C VAL A 433 -2.24 -5.12 27.00
N ILE A 434 -1.85 -5.94 26.05
CA ILE A 434 -1.87 -7.39 26.15
C ILE A 434 -0.77 -7.87 27.09
N LYS A 435 -1.12 -8.82 27.95
CA LYS A 435 -0.23 -9.49 28.90
C LYS A 435 -0.13 -11.00 28.66
N ASN A 436 -1.17 -11.62 28.12
CA ASN A 436 -1.18 -13.05 27.84
C ASN A 436 -2.23 -13.42 26.77
N PHE A 437 -2.03 -14.56 26.11
CA PHE A 437 -3.07 -15.23 25.33
C PHE A 437 -3.27 -16.62 25.89
N ILE A 438 -4.52 -17.04 26.06
CA ILE A 438 -4.84 -18.37 26.55
C ILE A 438 -5.85 -19.04 25.63
N VAL A 439 -5.81 -20.37 25.58
CA VAL A 439 -6.86 -21.20 24.99
C VAL A 439 -7.34 -22.13 26.10
N ASN A 440 -8.62 -21.99 26.46
CA ASN A 440 -9.33 -22.82 27.43
C ASN A 440 -10.44 -23.63 26.71
N GLU A 441 -11.31 -24.30 27.47
CA GLU A 441 -12.43 -25.07 26.93
C GLU A 441 -13.47 -24.19 26.22
N ASP A 442 -13.66 -22.95 26.70
CA ASP A 442 -14.61 -21.98 26.12
C ASP A 442 -14.08 -21.31 24.84
N GLY A 443 -12.77 -21.38 24.60
CA GLY A 443 -12.13 -20.89 23.38
C GLY A 443 -10.89 -20.02 23.63
N PRO A 444 -10.48 -19.23 22.62
CA PRO A 444 -9.32 -18.36 22.74
C PRO A 444 -9.67 -17.04 23.44
N VAL A 445 -8.87 -16.68 24.46
CA VAL A 445 -9.03 -15.47 25.28
C VAL A 445 -7.74 -14.66 25.30
N VAL A 446 -7.86 -13.33 25.30
CA VAL A 446 -6.76 -12.38 25.54
C VAL A 446 -6.87 -11.81 26.94
N ILE A 447 -5.74 -11.76 27.66
CA ILE A 447 -5.63 -11.16 28.98
C ILE A 447 -4.76 -9.92 28.89
N GLY A 448 -5.20 -8.83 29.50
CA GLY A 448 -4.49 -7.56 29.43
C GLY A 448 -5.05 -6.52 30.39
N ASN A 449 -4.55 -5.30 30.24
CA ASN A 449 -5.03 -4.16 31.00
C ASN A 449 -5.66 -3.13 30.07
N LYS A 450 -6.86 -2.65 30.38
CA LYS A 450 -7.55 -1.60 29.63
C LYS A 450 -7.05 -0.21 30.03
N TYR A 451 -6.84 0.68 29.06
CA TYR A 451 -6.57 2.09 29.36
C TYR A 451 -7.84 2.75 29.92
N LYS A 452 -7.70 3.52 31.00
CA LYS A 452 -8.80 4.24 31.65
C LYS A 452 -9.06 5.60 31.01
N THR A 453 -7.99 6.29 30.61
CA THR A 453 -8.07 7.65 30.09
C THR A 453 -7.79 7.64 28.59
N LEU A 454 -8.81 7.95 27.78
CA LEU A 454 -8.71 8.14 26.34
C LEU A 454 -9.18 9.57 26.01
N THR A 455 -8.30 10.38 25.41
CA THR A 455 -8.63 11.74 24.98
C THR A 455 -8.16 11.98 23.54
N ASP A 456 -8.65 13.05 22.91
CA ASP A 456 -8.15 13.43 21.58
C ASP A 456 -6.69 13.87 21.62
N PHE A 457 -5.90 13.39 20.66
CA PHE A 457 -4.53 13.85 20.44
C PHE A 457 -4.49 15.18 19.68
N TYR A 458 -5.47 15.42 18.81
CA TYR A 458 -5.67 16.70 18.12
C TYR A 458 -7.16 16.93 17.83
N THR A 459 -7.53 18.22 17.75
CA THR A 459 -8.89 18.72 17.46
C THR A 459 -8.92 19.64 16.25
N VAL A 460 -7.80 19.76 15.54
CA VAL A 460 -7.58 20.64 14.38
C VAL A 460 -6.78 19.82 13.35
N PRO A 461 -6.92 19.97 12.01
CA PRO A 461 -7.74 20.92 11.23
C PRO A 461 -9.25 20.72 11.36
N CYS A 462 -9.71 19.74 12.13
CA CYS A 462 -11.03 19.17 11.92
C CYS A 462 -12.02 19.45 13.06
N LYS A 463 -13.27 19.77 12.70
CA LYS A 463 -14.46 19.43 13.52
C LYS A 463 -14.50 17.94 13.91
N LEU A 464 -13.80 17.11 13.15
CA LEU A 464 -13.56 15.69 13.39
C LEU A 464 -12.39 15.49 14.38
N GLN A 465 -12.72 15.26 15.63
CA GLN A 465 -11.78 14.87 16.70
C GLN A 465 -10.97 13.62 16.33
N SER A 466 -9.72 13.51 16.81
CA SER A 466 -8.84 12.39 16.46
C SER A 466 -9.43 11.03 16.87
N SER A 467 -10.20 10.97 17.95
CA SER A 467 -10.94 9.77 18.38
C SER A 467 -11.85 9.19 17.29
N LYS A 468 -12.44 10.02 16.42
CA LYS A 468 -13.26 9.56 15.30
C LYS A 468 -12.48 8.82 14.20
N LEU A 469 -11.16 8.93 14.24
CA LEU A 469 -10.21 8.18 13.40
C LEU A 469 -9.51 7.07 14.20
N ASP A 470 -10.13 6.66 15.31
CA ASP A 470 -9.63 5.67 16.27
C ASP A 470 -8.24 6.03 16.83
N ILE A 471 -7.95 7.34 16.92
CA ILE A 471 -6.68 7.89 17.39
C ILE A 471 -6.86 8.55 18.75
N TYR A 472 -6.08 8.08 19.72
CA TYR A 472 -6.23 8.47 21.11
C TYR A 472 -4.89 8.84 21.75
N LEU A 473 -4.91 9.87 22.58
CA LEU A 473 -3.91 10.07 23.62
C LEU A 473 -4.37 9.26 24.84
N VAL A 474 -3.54 8.31 25.28
CA VAL A 474 -3.89 7.39 26.36
C VAL A 474 -2.98 7.55 27.57
N SER A 475 -3.57 7.40 28.75
CA SER A 475 -2.87 7.29 30.04
C SER A 475 -3.63 6.35 30.98
N ASP A 476 -2.99 5.99 32.09
CA ASP A 476 -3.61 5.28 33.21
C ASP A 476 -4.13 3.89 32.85
N VAL A 477 -3.28 2.89 33.09
CA VAL A 477 -3.62 1.49 32.81
C VAL A 477 -4.41 0.90 33.98
N GLY A 478 -5.53 0.26 33.68
CA GLY A 478 -6.42 -0.35 34.66
C GLY A 478 -5.99 -1.72 35.17
N ASN A 479 -6.90 -2.40 35.87
CA ASN A 479 -6.66 -3.73 36.41
C ASN A 479 -6.55 -4.76 35.28
N LEU A 480 -6.09 -5.96 35.64
CA LEU A 480 -6.01 -7.07 34.71
C LEU A 480 -7.41 -7.62 34.46
N GLU A 481 -7.78 -7.75 33.19
CA GLU A 481 -9.07 -8.23 32.71
C GLU A 481 -8.86 -9.22 31.54
N SER A 482 -9.91 -9.96 31.16
CA SER A 482 -9.89 -10.95 30.08
C SER A 482 -11.04 -10.73 29.11
N TRP A 483 -10.79 -10.95 27.82
CA TRP A 483 -11.77 -10.82 26.74
C TRP A 483 -11.62 -11.95 25.73
N ASP A 484 -12.72 -12.36 25.09
CA ASP A 484 -12.64 -13.29 23.97
C ASP A 484 -11.76 -12.73 22.86
N LEU A 485 -10.94 -13.56 22.24
CA LEU A 485 -10.02 -13.12 21.18
C LEU A 485 -10.77 -12.49 20.00
N GLU A 486 -12.00 -12.93 19.75
CA GLU A 486 -12.88 -12.38 18.71
C GLU A 486 -13.30 -10.93 18.97
N GLN A 487 -13.16 -10.41 20.20
CA GLN A 487 -13.43 -9.01 20.51
C GLN A 487 -12.33 -8.07 20.00
N ILE A 488 -11.16 -8.59 19.62
CA ILE A 488 -10.09 -7.77 19.04
C ILE A 488 -10.55 -7.24 17.68
N ALA A 489 -10.63 -5.91 17.56
CA ALA A 489 -10.97 -5.24 16.32
C ALA A 489 -9.72 -5.01 15.47
N ASN A 490 -8.72 -4.31 16.00
CA ASN A 490 -7.50 -3.96 15.26
C ASN A 490 -6.27 -3.93 16.16
N LYS A 491 -5.12 -4.31 15.60
CA LYS A 491 -3.82 -3.99 16.20
C LYS A 491 -3.63 -2.47 16.26
N CYS A 492 -2.99 -2.01 17.32
CA CYS A 492 -2.70 -0.60 17.53
C CYS A 492 -1.18 -0.35 17.64
N ILE A 493 -0.74 0.78 17.08
CA ILE A 493 0.63 1.27 17.22
C ILE A 493 0.65 2.30 18.34
N LYS A 494 1.54 2.09 19.30
CA LYS A 494 1.65 2.92 20.51
C LYS A 494 2.95 3.72 20.47
N LEU A 495 2.87 5.02 20.18
CA LEU A 495 4.03 5.92 20.12
C LEU A 495 4.17 6.76 21.40
N LYS A 496 5.39 6.91 21.92
CA LYS A 496 5.68 7.75 23.10
C LYS A 496 5.44 9.22 22.77
N PHE A 497 4.73 9.95 23.61
CA PHE A 497 4.55 11.41 23.49
C PHE A 497 4.54 12.02 24.89
N GLU A 498 5.57 12.80 25.20
CA GLU A 498 5.81 13.31 26.56
C GLU A 498 5.79 12.16 27.59
N ASN A 499 4.96 12.25 28.63
CA ASN A 499 4.78 11.21 29.65
C ASN A 499 3.59 10.27 29.35
N LYS A 500 3.03 10.34 28.15
CA LYS A 500 1.85 9.58 27.70
C LYS A 500 2.16 8.81 26.42
N TYR A 501 1.14 8.14 25.88
CA TYR A 501 1.22 7.46 24.59
C TYR A 501 0.13 7.94 23.65
N VAL A 502 0.48 8.06 22.36
CA VAL A 502 -0.49 8.23 21.29
C VAL A 502 -0.68 6.88 20.62
N VAL A 503 -1.93 6.42 20.58
CA VAL A 503 -2.33 5.15 19.99
C VAL A 503 -3.00 5.40 18.65
N PHE A 504 -2.65 4.57 17.67
CA PHE A 504 -3.16 4.62 16.30
C PHE A 504 -3.64 3.22 15.91
N PRO A 505 -4.71 3.09 15.12
CA PRO A 505 -5.01 1.82 14.48
C PRO A 505 -3.91 1.50 13.46
N LEU A 506 -3.58 0.21 13.30
CA LEU A 506 -2.71 -0.23 12.22
C LEU A 506 -3.45 -0.12 10.87
N LEU A 507 -3.08 0.87 10.07
CA LEU A 507 -3.69 1.13 8.75
C LEU A 507 -3.12 0.25 7.63
N TYR A 508 -1.90 -0.27 7.79
CA TYR A 508 -1.24 -1.10 6.78
C TYR A 508 -0.17 -2.00 7.40
N SER A 509 0.21 -3.04 6.67
CA SER A 509 1.36 -3.90 6.94
C SER A 509 2.32 -3.93 5.72
N GLU A 510 3.58 -4.30 5.93
CA GLU A 510 4.62 -4.38 4.88
C GLU A 510 5.08 -5.80 4.56
#